data_AF-A0A352M930-F1
#
_entry.id   AF-A0A352M930-F1
#
_cell.length_a   1.000
_cell.length_b   1.000
_cell.length_c   1.000
_cell.angle_alpha   90.00
_cell.angle_beta   90.00
_cell.angle_gamma   90.00
#
_symmetry.space_group_name_H-M   'P 1'
#
loop_
_entity.id
_entity.type
_entity.pdbx_description
1 polymer ?
#
loop_
_entity_poly.entity_id
_entity_poly.type
_entity_poly.pdbx_seq_one_letter_code
_entity_poly.pdbx_strand_id
1 'polypeptide(L)'
;FHSLARVVKKLNANFIVLSAGYDSKILNFAGEYEDLKGLEIIPKVAHPSLALRVLQSGVVKRIMLEGAGCGGHIGFSSIKNFVSTEELVKQTFIRFATHLAKQVLGKGAPEKEVEAFIEDIRKNREDYRKKYHVPELIAAGGINENNFQQIIDSGADHIANCLIFTICKESNAHVNWKTMQFQADRRIIFESPVKGMLGSAIKNGFIEKYFELDETGVYRFKATEKNRPQGGEKIKPPFVDYCETKCMEHDFCLKYSKDYLHPVCIFHRLEQTAIAGNVDDGIVFTSENLNYIKKVARVNITAKEVIDHIKKYTYGAC
;
A
#
# COMPACT_ATOMS: atom_id res chain seq x y z
N PHE A 1 -14.90 9.04 -12.09
CA PHE A 1 -13.63 9.63 -11.63
C PHE A 1 -13.59 11.14 -11.82
N HIS A 2 -13.82 11.68 -13.02
CA HIS A 2 -13.80 13.13 -13.30
C HIS A 2 -14.60 13.97 -12.28
N SER A 3 -15.86 13.64 -12.00
CA SER A 3 -16.67 14.38 -11.02
C SER A 3 -16.04 14.44 -9.63
N LEU A 4 -15.45 13.34 -9.15
CA LEU A 4 -14.72 13.29 -7.89
C LEU A 4 -13.49 14.21 -7.94
N ALA A 5 -12.70 14.13 -9.02
CA ALA A 5 -11.52 14.96 -9.20
C ALA A 5 -11.85 16.47 -9.23
N ARG A 6 -12.99 16.86 -9.83
CA ARG A 6 -13.48 18.24 -9.79
C ARG A 6 -13.81 18.70 -8.38
N VAL A 7 -14.46 17.85 -7.58
CA VAL A 7 -14.75 18.15 -6.17
C VAL A 7 -13.45 18.30 -5.38
N VAL A 8 -12.52 17.36 -5.53
CA VAL A 8 -11.21 17.38 -4.86
C VAL A 8 -10.42 18.64 -5.20
N LYS A 9 -10.40 19.05 -6.49
CA LYS A 9 -9.75 20.29 -6.91
C LYS A 9 -10.44 21.53 -6.33
N LYS A 10 -11.78 21.57 -6.26
CA LYS A 10 -12.53 22.66 -5.60
C LYS A 10 -12.22 22.78 -4.11
N LEU A 11 -11.80 21.70 -3.47
CA LEU A 11 -11.33 21.66 -2.09
C LEU A 11 -9.84 22.06 -1.95
N ASN A 12 -9.22 22.59 -3.02
CA ASN A 12 -7.81 23.00 -3.08
C ASN A 12 -6.80 21.88 -2.79
N ALA A 13 -7.17 20.62 -3.04
CA ALA A 13 -6.21 19.53 -2.96
C ALA A 13 -5.22 19.58 -4.14
N ASN A 14 -3.95 19.36 -3.86
CA ASN A 14 -2.88 19.37 -4.86
C ASN A 14 -2.73 18.02 -5.59
N PHE A 15 -3.14 16.93 -4.96
CA PHE A 15 -2.98 15.58 -5.51
C PHE A 15 -4.06 14.60 -5.06
N ILE A 16 -4.23 13.53 -5.84
CA ILE A 16 -5.03 12.33 -5.51
C ILE A 16 -4.09 11.13 -5.50
N VAL A 17 -4.04 10.39 -4.37
CA VAL A 17 -3.36 9.09 -4.33
C VAL A 17 -4.33 8.01 -4.80
N LEU A 18 -3.95 7.29 -5.86
CA LEU A 18 -4.75 6.17 -6.37
C LEU A 18 -4.24 4.87 -5.76
N SER A 19 -5.08 4.19 -4.97
CA SER A 19 -4.71 2.94 -4.30
C SER A 19 -4.98 1.73 -5.22
N ALA A 20 -6.08 0.99 -4.99
CA ALA A 20 -6.35 -0.25 -5.71
C ALA A 20 -7.08 -0.02 -7.05
N GLY A 21 -6.32 -0.15 -8.14
CA GLY A 21 -6.87 -0.19 -9.49
C GLY A 21 -7.01 1.19 -10.14
N TYR A 22 -6.60 1.26 -11.39
CA TYR A 22 -6.77 2.39 -12.29
C TYR A 22 -6.52 1.91 -13.72
N ASP A 23 -7.04 2.63 -14.70
CA ASP A 23 -6.83 2.39 -16.13
C ASP A 23 -6.11 3.58 -16.78
N SER A 24 -5.82 3.46 -18.08
CA SER A 24 -5.18 4.54 -18.84
C SER A 24 -5.99 5.84 -18.85
N LYS A 25 -7.34 5.77 -18.79
CA LYS A 25 -8.21 6.95 -18.77
C LYS A 25 -8.04 7.72 -17.46
N ILE A 26 -7.94 7.00 -16.34
CA ILE A 26 -7.65 7.62 -15.04
C ILE A 26 -6.23 8.21 -15.02
N LEU A 27 -5.23 7.52 -15.61
CA LEU A 27 -3.86 8.04 -15.64
C LEU A 27 -3.71 9.30 -16.52
N ASN A 28 -4.46 9.39 -17.61
CA ASN A 28 -4.38 10.51 -18.56
C ASN A 28 -5.34 11.65 -18.25
N PHE A 29 -6.13 11.56 -17.17
CA PHE A 29 -7.24 12.48 -16.89
C PHE A 29 -6.80 13.96 -16.83
N ALA A 30 -5.63 14.27 -16.28
CA ALA A 30 -5.15 15.65 -16.18
C ALA A 30 -4.70 16.24 -17.54
N GLY A 31 -4.39 15.39 -18.53
CA GLY A 31 -4.10 15.80 -19.90
C GLY A 31 -5.35 15.93 -20.77
N GLU A 32 -6.43 15.24 -20.42
CA GLU A 32 -7.71 15.26 -21.16
C GLU A 32 -8.67 16.36 -20.68
N TYR A 33 -8.58 16.79 -19.42
CA TYR A 33 -9.51 17.73 -18.81
C TYR A 33 -8.81 19.02 -18.33
N GLU A 34 -8.92 20.10 -19.09
CA GLU A 34 -8.30 21.40 -18.76
C GLU A 34 -8.76 21.92 -17.39
N ASP A 35 -10.01 21.63 -16.99
CA ASP A 35 -10.54 22.04 -15.69
C ASP A 35 -9.88 21.33 -14.50
N LEU A 36 -9.10 20.26 -14.74
CA LEU A 36 -8.34 19.51 -13.75
C LEU A 36 -6.84 19.79 -13.78
N LYS A 37 -6.36 20.62 -14.72
CA LYS A 37 -4.95 20.99 -14.82
C LYS A 37 -4.38 21.48 -13.49
N GLY A 38 -3.20 20.99 -13.13
CA GLY A 38 -2.54 21.27 -11.85
C GLY A 38 -2.89 20.30 -10.72
N LEU A 39 -3.96 19.49 -10.84
CA LEU A 39 -4.22 18.39 -9.91
C LEU A 39 -3.36 17.18 -10.32
N GLU A 40 -2.51 16.73 -9.41
CA GLU A 40 -1.66 15.57 -9.63
C GLU A 40 -2.35 14.25 -9.24
N ILE A 41 -1.96 13.15 -9.89
CA ILE A 41 -2.26 11.80 -9.42
C ILE A 41 -0.97 11.08 -9.04
N ILE A 42 -1.06 10.33 -7.95
CA ILE A 42 0.03 9.51 -7.43
C ILE A 42 -0.49 8.06 -7.36
N PRO A 43 -0.30 7.26 -8.42
CA PRO A 43 -0.70 5.86 -8.40
C PRO A 43 0.21 5.02 -7.51
N LYS A 44 -0.43 4.14 -6.73
CA LYS A 44 0.22 3.10 -5.94
C LYS A 44 0.52 1.89 -6.81
N VAL A 45 1.76 1.41 -6.75
CA VAL A 45 2.26 0.31 -7.56
C VAL A 45 3.05 -0.66 -6.70
N ALA A 46 2.84 -1.95 -6.91
CA ALA A 46 3.59 -3.03 -6.25
C ALA A 46 4.39 -3.90 -7.24
N HIS A 47 4.55 -3.46 -8.49
CA HIS A 47 5.27 -4.23 -9.52
C HIS A 47 5.90 -3.33 -10.61
N PRO A 48 7.17 -3.56 -11.02
CA PRO A 48 7.86 -2.74 -12.01
C PRO A 48 7.14 -2.63 -13.37
N SER A 49 6.50 -3.71 -13.85
CA SER A 49 5.72 -3.68 -15.09
C SER A 49 4.48 -2.77 -15.03
N LEU A 50 3.87 -2.59 -13.86
CA LEU A 50 2.79 -1.62 -13.70
C LEU A 50 3.36 -0.20 -13.61
N ALA A 51 4.50 0.00 -12.94
CA ALA A 51 5.19 1.29 -12.92
C ALA A 51 5.59 1.74 -14.33
N LEU A 52 6.06 0.80 -15.18
CA LEU A 52 6.40 1.11 -16.58
C LEU A 52 5.18 1.57 -17.38
N ARG A 53 4.01 0.95 -17.16
CA ARG A 53 2.76 1.43 -17.78
C ARG A 53 2.40 2.85 -17.34
N VAL A 54 2.70 3.21 -16.09
CA VAL A 54 2.52 4.57 -15.60
C VAL A 54 3.52 5.53 -16.24
N LEU A 55 4.81 5.19 -16.33
CA LEU A 55 5.81 5.97 -17.07
C LEU A 55 5.36 6.23 -18.52
N GLN A 56 4.87 5.19 -19.19
CA GLN A 56 4.40 5.26 -20.58
C GLN A 56 3.16 6.15 -20.78
N SER A 57 2.44 6.52 -19.71
CA SER A 57 1.39 7.54 -19.82
C SER A 57 1.95 8.92 -20.18
N GLY A 58 3.21 9.21 -19.79
CA GLY A 58 3.86 10.50 -20.00
C GLY A 58 3.26 11.67 -19.19
N VAL A 59 2.24 11.42 -18.37
CA VAL A 59 1.49 12.45 -17.62
C VAL A 59 1.79 12.43 -16.12
N VAL A 60 1.99 11.24 -15.56
CA VAL A 60 2.17 11.06 -14.10
C VAL A 60 3.53 11.56 -13.65
N LYS A 61 3.54 12.42 -12.63
CA LYS A 61 4.77 13.02 -12.07
C LYS A 61 5.40 12.21 -10.95
N ARG A 62 4.59 11.51 -10.15
CA ARG A 62 5.05 10.71 -9.00
C ARG A 62 4.35 9.35 -8.97
N ILE A 63 5.09 8.31 -8.62
CA ILE A 63 4.55 6.96 -8.37
C ILE A 63 4.88 6.57 -6.94
N MET A 64 3.91 5.99 -6.24
CA MET A 64 4.14 5.38 -4.92
C MET A 64 4.40 3.89 -5.05
N LEU A 65 5.62 3.45 -4.76
CA LEU A 65 6.05 2.06 -4.77
C LEU A 65 5.84 1.44 -3.39
N GLU A 66 4.84 0.56 -3.29
CA GLU A 66 4.50 -0.12 -2.04
C GLU A 66 5.13 -1.52 -1.98
N GLY A 67 6.20 -1.65 -1.19
CA GLY A 67 6.84 -2.92 -0.91
C GLY A 67 6.04 -3.77 0.09
N ALA A 68 6.41 -5.04 0.24
CA ALA A 68 5.72 -5.99 1.10
C ALA A 68 5.78 -5.64 2.61
N GLY A 69 6.62 -4.68 2.99
CA GLY A 69 6.70 -4.15 4.35
C GLY A 69 5.55 -3.22 4.75
N CYS A 70 4.63 -2.90 3.82
CA CYS A 70 3.47 -2.05 4.09
C CYS A 70 2.47 -2.72 5.05
N GLY A 71 1.57 -1.89 5.58
CA GLY A 71 0.39 -2.36 6.31
C GLY A 71 -0.88 -2.19 5.49
N GLY A 72 -2.00 -2.72 5.99
CA GLY A 72 -3.25 -2.72 5.21
C GLY A 72 -3.22 -3.78 4.12
N HIS A 73 -3.89 -3.51 3.00
CA HIS A 73 -3.84 -4.37 1.83
C HIS A 73 -2.51 -4.24 1.09
N ILE A 74 -1.85 -5.38 0.91
CA ILE A 74 -0.57 -5.53 0.23
C ILE A 74 -0.83 -5.79 -1.26
N GLY A 75 -0.18 -5.02 -2.14
CA GLY A 75 -0.40 -5.07 -3.60
C GLY A 75 0.10 -6.33 -4.34
N PHE A 76 0.50 -7.37 -3.62
CA PHE A 76 1.07 -8.60 -4.19
C PHE A 76 0.03 -9.74 -4.18
N SER A 77 0.04 -10.57 -5.23
CA SER A 77 -0.92 -11.68 -5.40
C SER A 77 -0.63 -12.89 -4.50
N SER A 78 0.62 -13.04 -4.05
CA SER A 78 1.08 -14.13 -3.20
C SER A 78 2.27 -13.68 -2.37
N ILE A 79 2.41 -14.23 -1.18
CA ILE A 79 3.58 -14.01 -0.30
C ILE A 79 4.90 -14.42 -0.97
N LYS A 80 4.88 -15.39 -1.90
CA LYS A 80 6.07 -15.83 -2.65
C LYS A 80 6.63 -14.74 -3.56
N ASN A 81 5.78 -13.78 -3.92
CA ASN A 81 6.14 -12.65 -4.77
C ASN A 81 6.48 -11.41 -3.94
N PHE A 82 6.52 -11.50 -2.61
CA PHE A 82 6.83 -10.35 -1.78
C PHE A 82 8.23 -9.85 -2.08
N VAL A 83 8.32 -8.55 -2.36
CA VAL A 83 9.57 -7.85 -2.60
C VAL A 83 9.69 -6.77 -1.54
N SER A 84 10.90 -6.59 -0.99
CA SER A 84 11.18 -5.49 -0.08
C SER A 84 10.99 -4.15 -0.78
N THR A 85 10.78 -3.08 -0.02
CA THR A 85 10.62 -1.74 -0.59
C THR A 85 11.85 -1.31 -1.38
N GLU A 86 13.04 -1.59 -0.86
CA GLU A 86 14.31 -1.34 -1.54
C GLU A 86 14.39 -2.07 -2.89
N GLU A 87 14.14 -3.37 -2.91
CA GLU A 87 14.25 -4.16 -4.13
C GLU A 87 13.19 -3.75 -5.15
N LEU A 88 11.97 -3.39 -4.72
CA LEU A 88 10.94 -2.87 -5.63
C LEU A 88 11.36 -1.54 -6.26
N VAL A 89 11.97 -0.64 -5.48
CA VAL A 89 12.52 0.62 -5.99
C VAL A 89 13.63 0.35 -7.00
N LYS A 90 14.60 -0.50 -6.64
CA LYS A 90 15.73 -0.86 -7.50
C LYS A 90 15.27 -1.47 -8.82
N GLN A 91 14.38 -2.47 -8.78
CA GLN A 91 13.84 -3.10 -9.98
C GLN A 91 13.06 -2.11 -10.85
N THR A 92 12.32 -1.18 -10.24
CA THR A 92 11.56 -0.16 -10.97
C THR A 92 12.50 0.83 -11.65
N PHE A 93 13.52 1.32 -10.94
CA PHE A 93 14.54 2.21 -11.50
C PHE A 93 15.24 1.56 -12.70
N ILE A 94 15.75 0.33 -12.55
CA ILE A 94 16.40 -0.41 -13.63
C ILE A 94 15.43 -0.61 -14.79
N ARG A 95 14.15 -0.95 -14.51
CA ARG A 95 13.14 -1.12 -15.54
C ARG A 95 12.92 0.15 -16.37
N PHE A 96 12.90 1.32 -15.73
CA PHE A 96 12.79 2.61 -16.42
C PHE A 96 14.05 2.90 -17.24
N ALA A 97 15.22 2.77 -16.64
CA ALA A 97 16.48 3.07 -17.30
C ALA A 97 16.72 2.16 -18.52
N THR A 98 16.46 0.85 -18.41
CA THR A 98 16.53 -0.07 -19.55
C THR A 98 15.47 0.23 -20.62
N HIS A 99 14.28 0.70 -20.24
CA HIS A 99 13.26 1.12 -21.21
C HIS A 99 13.75 2.32 -22.03
N LEU A 100 14.30 3.34 -21.37
CA LEU A 100 14.85 4.52 -22.01
C LEU A 100 16.09 4.19 -22.85
N ALA A 101 16.98 3.31 -22.36
CA ALA A 101 18.15 2.85 -23.12
C ALA A 101 17.72 2.25 -24.47
N LYS A 102 16.67 1.43 -24.49
CA LYS A 102 16.13 0.87 -25.73
C LYS A 102 15.55 1.92 -26.69
N GLN A 103 15.02 3.02 -26.17
CA GLN A 103 14.52 4.13 -26.98
C GLN A 103 15.65 4.99 -27.54
N VAL A 104 16.71 5.22 -26.75
CA VAL A 104 17.80 6.14 -27.10
C VAL A 104 18.92 5.44 -27.89
N LEU A 105 19.34 4.26 -27.45
CA LEU A 105 20.45 3.49 -28.02
C LEU A 105 19.98 2.43 -29.04
N GLY A 106 18.68 2.06 -29.00
CA GLY A 106 18.11 1.00 -29.82
C GLY A 106 18.09 -0.37 -29.15
N LYS A 107 17.29 -1.30 -29.70
CA LYS A 107 16.98 -2.62 -29.08
C LYS A 107 18.17 -3.60 -29.01
N GLY A 108 19.27 -3.33 -29.71
CA GLY A 108 20.46 -4.19 -29.79
C GLY A 108 21.75 -3.52 -29.35
N ALA A 109 21.66 -2.42 -28.59
CA ALA A 109 22.83 -1.73 -28.06
C ALA A 109 23.70 -2.70 -27.21
N PRO A 110 25.04 -2.61 -27.31
CA PRO A 110 25.94 -3.40 -26.49
C PRO A 110 25.67 -3.24 -24.99
N GLU A 111 25.82 -4.31 -24.21
CA GLU A 111 25.55 -4.32 -22.77
C GLU A 111 26.29 -3.21 -22.02
N LYS A 112 27.57 -3.00 -22.33
CA LYS A 112 28.39 -1.93 -21.72
C LYS A 112 27.83 -0.52 -21.98
N GLU A 113 27.23 -0.28 -23.14
CA GLU A 113 26.61 1.03 -23.45
C GLU A 113 25.32 1.21 -22.65
N VAL A 114 24.53 0.13 -22.50
CA VAL A 114 23.33 0.14 -21.66
C VAL A 114 23.70 0.38 -20.19
N GLU A 115 24.73 -0.27 -19.68
CA GLU A 115 25.24 -0.06 -18.32
C GLU A 115 25.72 1.39 -18.10
N ALA A 116 26.51 1.93 -19.04
CA ALA A 116 26.96 3.31 -18.98
C ALA A 116 25.78 4.31 -19.01
N PHE A 117 24.74 4.03 -19.81
CA PHE A 117 23.54 4.85 -19.87
C PHE A 117 22.71 4.78 -18.59
N ILE A 118 22.59 3.60 -17.96
CA ILE A 118 21.91 3.47 -16.65
C ILE A 118 22.66 4.27 -15.58
N GLU A 119 24.00 4.25 -15.59
CA GLU A 119 24.81 5.02 -14.65
C GLU A 119 24.70 6.53 -14.90
N ASP A 120 24.62 6.95 -16.17
CA ASP A 120 24.35 8.34 -16.53
C ASP A 120 22.99 8.82 -16.00
N ILE A 121 21.93 8.00 -16.14
CA ILE A 121 20.61 8.30 -15.55
C ILE A 121 20.71 8.47 -14.03
N ARG A 122 21.47 7.60 -13.35
CA ARG A 122 21.64 7.65 -11.89
C ARG A 122 22.26 8.97 -11.44
N LYS A 123 23.23 9.49 -12.19
CA LYS A 123 23.90 10.77 -11.90
C LYS A 123 23.06 11.99 -12.29
N ASN A 124 22.29 11.88 -13.38
CA ASN A 124 21.58 13.00 -14.00
C ASN A 124 20.05 12.87 -13.93
N ARG A 125 19.51 12.31 -12.84
CA ARG A 125 18.09 11.95 -12.70
C ARG A 125 17.13 13.07 -13.11
N GLU A 126 17.40 14.30 -12.68
CA GLU A 126 16.53 15.46 -12.93
C GLU A 126 16.42 15.81 -14.42
N ASP A 127 17.51 15.69 -15.17
CA ASP A 127 17.51 15.96 -16.61
C ASP A 127 16.69 14.90 -17.36
N TYR A 128 16.82 13.63 -16.96
CA TYR A 128 16.02 12.55 -17.52
C TYR A 128 14.53 12.68 -17.17
N ARG A 129 14.19 13.15 -15.97
CA ARG A 129 12.80 13.46 -15.61
C ARG A 129 12.18 14.47 -16.54
N LYS A 130 12.87 15.59 -16.78
CA LYS A 130 12.37 16.66 -17.65
C LYS A 130 12.29 16.22 -19.09
N LYS A 131 13.33 15.54 -19.59
CA LYS A 131 13.46 15.16 -20.99
C LYS A 131 12.52 14.01 -21.40
N TYR A 132 12.31 13.05 -20.51
CA TYR A 132 11.56 11.82 -20.81
C TYR A 132 10.32 11.62 -19.94
N HIS A 133 9.91 12.64 -19.18
CA HIS A 133 8.77 12.59 -18.27
C HIS A 133 8.83 11.42 -17.29
N VAL A 134 10.04 11.12 -16.78
CA VAL A 134 10.24 10.04 -15.81
C VAL A 134 9.59 10.44 -14.48
N PRO A 135 8.67 9.63 -13.92
CA PRO A 135 8.07 9.92 -12.63
C PRO A 135 9.10 9.81 -11.51
N GLU A 136 8.99 10.70 -10.52
CA GLU A 136 9.66 10.54 -9.23
C GLU A 136 9.11 9.31 -8.50
N LEU A 137 9.98 8.62 -7.76
CA LEU A 137 9.62 7.40 -7.04
C LEU A 137 9.47 7.68 -5.54
N ILE A 138 8.26 7.46 -5.00
CA ILE A 138 7.97 7.52 -3.57
C ILE A 138 8.00 6.09 -3.02
N ALA A 139 8.97 5.77 -2.17
CA ALA A 139 9.07 4.46 -1.54
C ALA A 139 8.12 4.35 -0.33
N ALA A 140 7.40 3.24 -0.19
CA ALA A 140 6.47 3.02 0.91
C ALA A 140 6.55 1.57 1.46
N GLY A 141 6.52 1.44 2.78
CA GLY A 141 6.50 0.16 3.50
C GLY A 141 7.84 -0.16 4.17
N GLY A 142 7.81 -0.45 5.47
CA GLY A 142 9.02 -0.90 6.20
C GLY A 142 10.18 0.10 6.31
N ILE A 143 9.99 1.39 6.04
CA ILE A 143 11.08 2.38 6.02
C ILE A 143 11.43 2.88 7.43
N ASN A 144 12.73 2.94 7.75
CA ASN A 144 13.30 3.53 8.97
C ASN A 144 14.77 3.95 8.75
N GLU A 145 15.46 4.45 9.78
CA GLU A 145 16.84 4.93 9.69
C GLU A 145 17.84 3.87 9.21
N ASN A 146 17.55 2.58 9.41
CA ASN A 146 18.49 1.51 9.04
C ASN A 146 18.47 1.19 7.54
N ASN A 147 17.40 1.56 6.82
CA ASN A 147 17.26 1.25 5.39
C ASN A 147 16.98 2.47 4.51
N PHE A 148 16.75 3.65 5.11
CA PHE A 148 16.42 4.87 4.38
C PHE A 148 17.45 5.18 3.28
N GLN A 149 18.73 5.24 3.63
CA GLN A 149 19.78 5.62 2.67
C GLN A 149 19.86 4.63 1.50
N GLN A 150 19.80 3.34 1.79
CA GLN A 150 19.83 2.29 0.77
C GLN A 150 18.63 2.36 -0.20
N ILE A 151 17.45 2.76 0.31
CA ILE A 151 16.25 2.98 -0.52
C ILE A 151 16.44 4.19 -1.45
N ILE A 152 17.03 5.28 -0.96
CA ILE A 152 17.37 6.46 -1.78
C ILE A 152 18.41 6.09 -2.84
N ASP A 153 19.48 5.40 -2.45
CA ASP A 153 20.56 4.96 -3.35
C ASP A 153 20.05 3.99 -4.43
N SER A 154 19.00 3.22 -4.10
CA SER A 154 18.32 2.32 -5.04
C SER A 154 17.47 3.05 -6.08
N GLY A 155 17.25 4.35 -5.93
CA GLY A 155 16.53 5.18 -6.90
C GLY A 155 15.22 5.77 -6.39
N ALA A 156 14.93 5.74 -5.09
CA ALA A 156 13.81 6.51 -4.55
C ALA A 156 14.11 8.02 -4.57
N ASP A 157 13.07 8.84 -4.60
CA ASP A 157 13.11 10.30 -4.48
C ASP A 157 12.53 10.77 -3.17
N HIS A 158 11.48 10.10 -2.74
CA HIS A 158 10.75 10.42 -1.53
C HIS A 158 10.43 9.13 -0.77
N ILE A 159 10.01 9.28 0.49
CA ILE A 159 9.49 8.19 1.30
C ILE A 159 8.07 8.50 1.78
N ALA A 160 7.26 7.47 2.00
CA ALA A 160 5.97 7.56 2.63
C ALA A 160 5.92 6.67 3.88
N ASN A 161 5.55 7.27 5.00
CA ASN A 161 5.36 6.59 6.28
C ASN A 161 3.90 6.72 6.73
N CYS A 162 3.31 5.65 7.26
CA CYS A 162 1.91 5.64 7.67
C CYS A 162 1.71 5.14 9.12
N LEU A 163 2.16 3.92 9.45
CA LEU A 163 1.88 3.29 10.76
C LEU A 163 2.28 4.17 11.97
N ILE A 164 3.42 4.87 11.90
CA ILE A 164 3.87 5.74 12.98
C ILE A 164 3.01 7.00 13.15
N PHE A 165 2.29 7.43 12.11
CA PHE A 165 1.33 8.54 12.20
C PHE A 165 -0.03 8.10 12.73
N THR A 166 -0.44 6.84 12.54
CA THR A 166 -1.73 6.36 13.03
C THR A 166 -1.78 6.22 14.54
N ILE A 167 -0.61 6.11 15.20
CA ILE A 167 -0.47 6.05 16.66
C ILE A 167 -0.29 7.44 17.31
N CYS A 168 -0.26 8.51 16.51
CA CYS A 168 -0.15 9.88 17.02
C CYS A 168 -1.40 10.33 17.77
N LYS A 169 -1.29 11.32 18.66
CA LYS A 169 -2.46 11.90 19.35
C LYS A 169 -3.44 12.58 18.38
N GLU A 170 -2.94 13.09 17.25
CA GLU A 170 -3.72 13.75 16.20
C GLU A 170 -4.48 12.76 15.30
N SER A 171 -4.14 11.48 15.36
CA SER A 171 -4.89 10.42 14.68
C SER A 171 -6.17 10.12 15.45
N ASN A 172 -7.29 10.03 14.72
CA ASN A 172 -8.60 9.67 15.27
C ASN A 172 -8.75 8.18 15.59
N ALA A 173 -7.70 7.36 15.38
CA ALA A 173 -7.75 5.95 15.78
C ALA A 173 -7.94 5.84 17.30
N HIS A 174 -8.81 4.91 17.73
CA HIS A 174 -9.09 4.67 19.14
C HIS A 174 -7.83 4.28 19.92
N VAL A 175 -7.73 4.68 21.18
CA VAL A 175 -6.54 4.42 22.01
C VAL A 175 -6.22 2.93 22.16
N ASN A 176 -7.24 2.07 22.22
CA ASN A 176 -7.06 0.61 22.23
C ASN A 176 -6.39 0.12 20.94
N TRP A 177 -6.81 0.62 19.77
CA TRP A 177 -6.17 0.30 18.49
C TRP A 177 -4.70 0.70 18.49
N LYS A 178 -4.40 1.92 18.98
CA LYS A 178 -3.03 2.42 19.10
C LYS A 178 -2.21 1.56 20.06
N THR A 179 -2.76 1.21 21.22
CA THR A 179 -2.11 0.41 22.26
C THR A 179 -1.78 -0.99 21.76
N MET A 180 -2.69 -1.61 20.99
CA MET A 180 -2.48 -2.94 20.43
C MET A 180 -1.24 -3.01 19.53
N GLN A 181 -0.91 -1.94 18.80
CA GLN A 181 0.32 -1.86 17.99
C GLN A 181 1.59 -2.01 18.85
N PHE A 182 1.56 -1.60 20.12
CA PHE A 182 2.68 -1.73 21.06
C PHE A 182 2.71 -3.09 21.76
N GLN A 183 1.58 -3.78 21.86
CA GLN A 183 1.47 -5.10 22.50
C GLN A 183 1.80 -6.25 21.54
N ALA A 184 1.50 -6.10 20.25
CA ALA A 184 1.68 -7.17 19.27
C ALA A 184 3.14 -7.44 18.92
N ASP A 185 3.58 -8.70 18.94
CA ASP A 185 4.99 -9.05 18.67
C ASP A 185 5.33 -9.12 17.18
N ARG A 186 4.34 -9.49 16.36
CA ARG A 186 4.51 -9.62 14.91
C ARG A 186 3.21 -9.33 14.18
N ARG A 187 3.36 -8.92 12.92
CA ARG A 187 2.26 -8.97 11.95
C ARG A 187 1.96 -10.41 11.53
N ILE A 188 0.74 -10.63 11.06
CA ILE A 188 0.34 -11.77 10.24
C ILE A 188 -0.04 -11.30 8.84
N ILE A 189 -0.10 -12.24 7.90
CA ILE A 189 -0.68 -12.04 6.58
C ILE A 189 -1.99 -12.82 6.51
N PHE A 190 -3.06 -12.19 6.03
CA PHE A 190 -4.36 -12.83 5.87
C PHE A 190 -4.94 -12.57 4.48
N GLU A 191 -5.82 -13.46 4.02
CA GLU A 191 -6.61 -13.25 2.82
C GLU A 191 -7.82 -12.37 3.17
N SER A 192 -7.87 -11.17 2.59
CA SER A 192 -8.94 -10.22 2.81
C SER A 192 -10.22 -10.64 2.08
N PRO A 193 -11.41 -10.42 2.69
CA PRO A 193 -12.68 -10.59 1.98
C PRO A 193 -12.84 -9.61 0.79
N VAL A 194 -11.97 -8.60 0.68
CA VAL A 194 -11.89 -7.71 -0.49
C VAL A 194 -11.16 -8.43 -1.61
N LYS A 195 -11.91 -9.17 -2.43
CA LYS A 195 -11.42 -9.82 -3.66
C LYS A 195 -10.18 -10.73 -3.46
N GLY A 196 -9.97 -11.26 -2.25
CA GLY A 196 -8.85 -12.16 -1.93
C GLY A 196 -7.49 -11.45 -1.86
N MET A 197 -7.48 -10.12 -1.75
CA MET A 197 -6.24 -9.37 -1.58
C MET A 197 -5.54 -9.78 -0.29
N LEU A 198 -4.21 -9.86 -0.30
CA LEU A 198 -3.47 -10.08 0.93
C LEU A 198 -3.52 -8.82 1.80
N GLY A 199 -3.71 -8.99 3.10
CA GLY A 199 -3.66 -7.93 4.09
C GLY A 199 -2.66 -8.24 5.20
N SER A 200 -2.13 -7.20 5.85
CA SER A 200 -1.30 -7.33 7.04
C SER A 200 -1.99 -6.81 8.28
N ALA A 201 -2.12 -7.66 9.29
CA ALA A 201 -2.83 -7.34 10.53
C ALA A 201 -2.12 -7.89 11.77
N ILE A 202 -2.55 -7.44 12.94
CA ILE A 202 -2.23 -8.06 14.22
C ILE A 202 -3.15 -9.26 14.44
N LYS A 203 -2.60 -10.36 14.95
CA LYS A 203 -3.39 -11.52 15.37
C LYS A 203 -4.15 -11.19 16.67
N ASN A 204 -5.46 -11.34 16.66
CA ASN A 204 -6.37 -11.05 17.79
C ASN A 204 -7.49 -12.09 17.89
N GLY A 205 -8.44 -11.88 18.82
CA GLY A 205 -9.60 -12.75 19.00
C GLY A 205 -10.39 -12.99 17.71
N PHE A 206 -10.63 -11.95 16.90
CA PHE A 206 -11.33 -12.05 15.62
C PHE A 206 -10.59 -12.96 14.64
N ILE A 207 -9.29 -12.76 14.45
CA ILE A 207 -8.46 -13.60 13.58
C ILE A 207 -8.46 -15.04 14.09
N GLU A 208 -8.25 -15.28 15.38
CA GLU A 208 -8.21 -16.64 15.94
C GLU A 208 -9.53 -17.38 15.80
N LYS A 209 -10.63 -16.65 15.97
CA LYS A 209 -11.97 -17.19 15.87
C LYS A 209 -12.30 -17.58 14.43
N TYR A 210 -12.03 -16.71 13.46
CA TYR A 210 -12.56 -16.83 12.11
C TYR A 210 -11.56 -17.22 11.03
N PHE A 211 -10.27 -17.16 11.32
CA PHE A 211 -9.22 -17.49 10.36
C PHE A 211 -8.34 -18.63 10.87
N GLU A 212 -7.83 -19.42 9.95
CA GLU A 212 -6.85 -20.47 10.19
C GLU A 212 -5.62 -20.24 9.33
N LEU A 213 -4.46 -20.58 9.88
CA LEU A 213 -3.19 -20.47 9.16
C LEU A 213 -3.09 -21.64 8.18
N ASP A 214 -2.94 -21.33 6.89
CA ASP A 214 -2.69 -22.35 5.89
C ASP A 214 -1.19 -22.74 5.81
N GLU A 215 -0.90 -23.77 5.03
CA GLU A 215 0.47 -24.27 4.76
C GLU A 215 1.39 -23.24 4.08
N THR A 216 0.81 -22.21 3.45
CA THR A 216 1.58 -21.12 2.86
C THR A 216 1.95 -20.07 3.90
N GLY A 217 1.35 -20.06 5.08
CA GLY A 217 1.56 -19.03 6.09
C GLY A 217 0.61 -17.84 5.96
N VAL A 218 -0.51 -18.01 5.25
CA VAL A 218 -1.58 -17.01 5.12
C VAL A 218 -2.78 -17.44 5.97
N TYR A 219 -3.28 -16.52 6.79
CA TYR A 219 -4.54 -16.72 7.51
C TYR A 219 -5.72 -16.64 6.55
N ARG A 220 -6.47 -17.72 6.39
CA ARG A 220 -7.68 -17.79 5.54
C ARG A 220 -8.92 -18.00 6.38
N PHE A 221 -10.04 -17.51 5.88
CA PHE A 221 -11.31 -17.64 6.57
C PHE A 221 -11.73 -19.12 6.68
N LYS A 222 -12.10 -19.58 7.87
CA LYS A 222 -12.47 -20.99 8.14
C LYS A 222 -13.75 -21.42 7.41
N ALA A 223 -14.74 -20.51 7.31
CA ALA A 223 -16.09 -20.83 6.85
C ALA A 223 -16.34 -20.41 5.39
N THR A 224 -15.73 -21.13 4.45
CA THR A 224 -16.05 -21.04 3.01
C THR A 224 -17.00 -22.17 2.60
N GLU A 225 -17.86 -21.95 1.59
CA GLU A 225 -18.71 -22.98 0.98
C GLU A 225 -17.88 -24.20 0.51
N LYS A 226 -16.60 -23.98 0.16
CA LYS A 226 -15.65 -25.05 -0.19
C LYS A 226 -15.30 -25.98 0.97
N ASN A 227 -15.40 -25.49 2.21
CA ASN A 227 -15.08 -26.22 3.43
C ASN A 227 -16.35 -26.63 4.22
N ARG A 228 -17.54 -26.52 3.60
CA ARG A 228 -18.80 -26.90 4.23
C ARG A 228 -18.79 -28.40 4.55
N PRO A 229 -18.89 -28.81 5.82
CA PRO A 229 -19.01 -30.23 6.16
C PRO A 229 -20.28 -30.78 5.51
N GLN A 230 -20.19 -31.91 4.78
CA GLN A 230 -21.37 -32.62 4.31
C GLN A 230 -22.14 -33.14 5.52
N GLY A 231 -23.28 -32.50 5.84
CA GLY A 231 -24.17 -32.92 6.93
C GLY A 231 -23.94 -32.28 8.31
N GLY A 232 -23.09 -31.26 8.43
CA GLY A 232 -22.92 -30.52 9.69
C GLY A 232 -24.03 -29.49 9.94
N GLU A 233 -24.43 -29.30 11.20
CA GLU A 233 -25.28 -28.17 11.60
C GLU A 233 -24.72 -26.86 11.06
N LYS A 234 -25.61 -25.95 10.61
CA LYS A 234 -25.22 -24.59 10.27
C LYS A 234 -24.55 -23.98 11.49
N ILE A 235 -23.23 -23.82 11.47
CA ILE A 235 -22.56 -22.90 12.40
C ILE A 235 -23.16 -21.55 12.07
N LYS A 236 -24.14 -21.10 12.86
CA LYS A 236 -24.56 -19.70 12.91
C LYS A 236 -23.52 -19.02 13.79
N PRO A 237 -22.50 -18.34 13.24
CA PRO A 237 -21.73 -17.45 14.06
C PRO A 237 -22.70 -16.42 14.66
N PRO A 238 -22.43 -15.86 15.85
CA PRO A 238 -23.18 -14.74 16.40
C PRO A 238 -22.97 -13.44 15.58
N PHE A 239 -22.54 -13.57 14.33
CA PHE A 239 -22.38 -12.47 13.41
C PHE A 239 -23.74 -11.82 13.24
N VAL A 240 -23.78 -10.50 13.42
CA VAL A 240 -24.81 -9.72 12.77
C VAL A 240 -24.45 -9.81 11.29
N ASP A 241 -25.27 -10.43 10.44
CA ASP A 241 -25.16 -10.46 8.96
C ASP A 241 -25.02 -9.03 8.42
N TYR A 242 -23.87 -8.43 8.65
CA TYR A 242 -23.57 -7.04 8.37
C TYR A 242 -22.62 -7.03 7.21
N CYS A 243 -23.20 -7.19 6.04
CA CYS A 243 -22.66 -6.69 4.80
C CYS A 243 -23.45 -5.44 4.47
N GLU A 244 -22.77 -4.30 4.29
CA GLU A 244 -23.47 -3.17 3.70
C GLU A 244 -23.84 -3.54 2.26
N THR A 245 -25.13 -3.77 2.01
CA THR A 245 -25.66 -4.16 0.70
C THR A 245 -25.23 -3.18 -0.38
N LYS A 246 -25.07 -1.88 -0.03
CA LYS A 246 -24.54 -0.83 -0.91
C LYS A 246 -23.18 -1.15 -1.54
N CYS A 247 -22.26 -1.79 -0.81
CA CYS A 247 -20.97 -2.18 -1.38
C CYS A 247 -21.11 -3.36 -2.34
N MET A 248 -22.08 -4.25 -2.10
CA MET A 248 -22.37 -5.41 -2.93
C MET A 248 -23.15 -5.04 -4.19
N GLU A 249 -24.01 -4.02 -4.14
CA GLU A 249 -24.72 -3.44 -5.30
C GLU A 249 -23.77 -2.91 -6.39
N HIS A 250 -22.54 -2.56 -6.01
CA HIS A 250 -21.53 -1.99 -6.91
C HIS A 250 -20.32 -2.90 -7.13
N ASP A 251 -20.47 -4.19 -6.82
CA ASP A 251 -19.47 -5.21 -7.09
C ASP A 251 -18.09 -5.03 -6.42
N PHE A 252 -18.03 -4.25 -5.33
CA PHE A 252 -16.76 -3.92 -4.67
C PHE A 252 -16.13 -5.12 -3.94
N CYS A 253 -16.95 -6.02 -3.38
CA CYS A 253 -16.50 -7.15 -2.54
C CYS A 253 -16.90 -8.54 -3.12
N LEU A 254 -17.30 -8.62 -4.39
CA LEU A 254 -18.03 -9.78 -4.95
C LEU A 254 -17.38 -11.15 -4.85
N LYS A 255 -16.06 -11.25 -5.06
CA LYS A 255 -15.49 -12.53 -5.48
C LYS A 255 -15.52 -13.59 -4.38
N TYR A 256 -15.37 -13.18 -3.11
CA TYR A 256 -15.28 -14.11 -1.99
C TYR A 256 -16.46 -14.02 -1.03
N SER A 257 -17.18 -12.90 -0.97
CA SER A 257 -18.42 -12.79 -0.18
C SER A 257 -19.47 -13.84 -0.53
N LYS A 258 -19.52 -14.29 -1.80
CA LYS A 258 -20.39 -15.38 -2.27
C LYS A 258 -19.92 -16.77 -1.85
N ASP A 259 -18.61 -16.93 -1.66
CA ASP A 259 -17.99 -18.20 -1.28
C ASP A 259 -17.87 -18.33 0.25
N TYR A 260 -18.14 -17.29 1.02
CA TYR A 260 -18.21 -17.36 2.48
C TYR A 260 -19.60 -17.80 2.91
N LEU A 261 -19.67 -18.75 3.85
CA LEU A 261 -20.93 -19.19 4.45
C LEU A 261 -21.66 -18.03 5.16
N HIS A 262 -20.91 -17.00 5.58
CA HIS A 262 -21.39 -15.78 6.23
C HIS A 262 -20.63 -14.55 5.70
N PRO A 263 -21.31 -13.49 5.23
CA PRO A 263 -20.64 -12.36 4.59
C PRO A 263 -19.94 -11.47 5.63
N VAL A 264 -18.66 -11.13 5.42
CA VAL A 264 -17.91 -10.22 6.31
C VAL A 264 -17.72 -8.85 5.66
N CYS A 265 -18.28 -7.80 6.27
CA CYS A 265 -17.94 -6.42 5.90
C CYS A 265 -16.60 -6.00 6.51
N ILE A 266 -15.57 -5.82 5.67
CA ILE A 266 -14.27 -5.33 6.13
C ILE A 266 -14.35 -3.93 6.72
N PHE A 267 -15.17 -3.03 6.17
CA PHE A 267 -15.31 -1.66 6.66
C PHE A 267 -15.79 -1.68 8.11
N HIS A 268 -16.87 -2.41 8.38
CA HIS A 268 -17.36 -2.60 9.73
C HIS A 268 -16.28 -3.16 10.67
N ARG A 269 -15.50 -4.16 10.22
CA ARG A 269 -14.41 -4.74 11.03
C ARG A 269 -13.23 -3.80 11.26
N LEU A 270 -13.03 -2.81 10.39
CA LEU A 270 -12.06 -1.73 10.61
C LEU A 270 -12.63 -0.66 11.55
N GLU A 271 -13.92 -0.34 11.45
CA GLU A 271 -14.58 0.62 12.34
C GLU A 271 -14.67 0.10 13.78
N GLN A 272 -14.98 -1.19 13.96
CA GLN A 272 -14.99 -1.82 15.29
C GLN A 272 -13.67 -1.62 16.02
N THR A 273 -12.54 -1.72 15.31
CA THR A 273 -11.24 -1.57 15.94
C THR A 273 -10.80 -0.11 16.00
N ALA A 274 -10.79 0.60 14.87
CA ALA A 274 -10.21 1.93 14.76
C ALA A 274 -11.09 3.04 15.31
N ILE A 275 -12.42 2.88 15.34
CA ILE A 275 -13.35 3.89 15.86
C ILE A 275 -13.90 3.45 17.22
N ALA A 276 -14.53 2.28 17.30
CA ALA A 276 -15.19 1.81 18.53
C ALA A 276 -14.20 1.26 19.58
N GLY A 277 -12.96 0.94 19.18
CA GLY A 277 -11.94 0.45 20.11
C GLY A 277 -12.08 -1.02 20.52
N ASN A 278 -13.00 -1.76 19.91
CA ASN A 278 -13.18 -3.19 20.09
C ASN A 278 -12.14 -3.95 19.26
N VAL A 279 -10.90 -3.95 19.75
CA VAL A 279 -9.75 -4.54 19.06
C VAL A 279 -9.79 -6.07 18.98
N ASP A 280 -10.67 -6.73 19.73
CA ASP A 280 -10.81 -8.18 19.71
C ASP A 280 -11.86 -8.68 18.71
N ASP A 281 -12.76 -7.81 18.20
CA ASP A 281 -13.81 -8.17 17.24
C ASP A 281 -13.66 -7.48 15.87
N GLY A 282 -12.43 -7.30 15.41
CA GLY A 282 -12.21 -6.79 14.06
C GLY A 282 -10.78 -6.92 13.56
N ILE A 283 -10.44 -6.12 12.55
CA ILE A 283 -9.12 -6.18 11.90
C ILE A 283 -8.30 -4.99 12.35
N VAL A 284 -7.12 -5.26 12.91
CA VAL A 284 -6.14 -4.23 13.27
C VAL A 284 -5.00 -4.30 12.27
N PHE A 285 -5.06 -3.48 11.22
CA PHE A 285 -3.98 -3.41 10.25
C PHE A 285 -2.68 -2.94 10.90
N THR A 286 -1.58 -3.55 10.49
CA THR A 286 -0.22 -3.19 10.95
C THR A 286 0.78 -3.43 9.84
N SER A 287 2.04 -3.07 10.05
CA SER A 287 3.12 -3.21 9.06
C SER A 287 4.29 -4.00 9.62
N GLU A 288 5.30 -4.27 8.79
CA GLU A 288 6.54 -4.93 9.22
C GLU A 288 7.27 -4.19 10.34
N ASN A 289 7.14 -2.86 10.35
CA ASN A 289 7.83 -1.98 11.28
C ASN A 289 7.12 -1.85 12.64
N LEU A 290 6.17 -2.73 12.98
CA LEU A 290 5.52 -2.66 14.29
C LEU A 290 6.53 -2.73 15.46
N ASN A 291 7.56 -3.57 15.36
CA ASN A 291 8.57 -3.67 16.41
C ASN A 291 9.50 -2.46 16.43
N TYR A 292 9.65 -1.78 15.29
CA TYR A 292 10.42 -0.56 15.20
C TYR A 292 9.69 0.60 15.89
N ILE A 293 8.38 0.78 15.67
CA ILE A 293 7.64 1.87 16.33
C ILE A 293 7.64 1.74 17.86
N LYS A 294 7.72 0.51 18.40
CA LYS A 294 7.87 0.28 19.85
C LYS A 294 9.17 0.85 20.42
N LYS A 295 10.22 0.96 19.60
CA LYS A 295 11.54 1.46 20.00
C LYS A 295 11.62 2.99 19.98
N VAL A 296 10.93 3.62 19.01
CA VAL A 296 11.11 5.05 18.72
C VAL A 296 9.91 5.93 19.08
N ALA A 297 8.80 5.33 19.48
CA ALA A 297 7.58 6.05 19.80
C ALA A 297 6.90 5.52 21.06
N ARG A 298 5.84 6.23 21.46
CA ARG A 298 4.89 5.85 22.51
C ARG A 298 3.47 6.08 22.01
N VAL A 299 2.50 5.44 22.63
CA VAL A 299 1.08 5.70 22.35
C VAL A 299 0.81 7.20 22.51
N ASN A 300 0.11 7.80 21.55
CA ASN A 300 -0.20 9.23 21.52
C ASN A 300 1.05 10.14 21.54
N ILE A 301 2.16 9.69 20.93
CA ILE A 301 3.23 10.61 20.48
C ILE A 301 2.61 11.71 19.60
N THR A 302 3.20 12.90 19.56
CA THR A 302 2.73 13.95 18.66
C THR A 302 3.21 13.71 17.23
N ALA A 303 2.39 14.10 16.25
CA ALA A 303 2.83 14.11 14.85
C ALA A 303 4.10 14.95 14.65
N LYS A 304 4.27 16.02 15.44
CA LYS A 304 5.51 16.83 15.44
C LYS A 304 6.73 16.01 15.84
N GLU A 305 6.68 15.30 16.97
CA GLU A 305 7.80 14.44 17.43
C GLU A 305 8.14 13.36 16.37
N VAL A 306 7.12 12.77 15.74
CA VAL A 306 7.31 11.81 14.64
C VAL A 306 8.00 12.46 13.43
N ILE A 307 7.56 13.65 13.02
CA ILE A 307 8.19 14.39 11.92
C ILE A 307 9.64 14.72 12.26
N ASP A 308 9.90 15.20 13.47
CA ASP A 308 11.26 15.54 13.92
C ASP A 308 12.16 14.29 13.94
N HIS A 309 11.63 13.14 14.37
CA HIS A 309 12.33 11.86 14.32
C HIS A 309 12.66 11.43 12.89
N ILE A 310 11.70 11.53 11.96
CA ILE A 310 11.93 11.21 10.55
C ILE A 310 12.99 12.14 9.96
N LYS A 311 12.89 13.45 10.21
CA LYS A 311 13.85 14.45 9.70
C LYS A 311 15.30 14.14 10.08
N LYS A 312 15.54 13.64 11.29
CA LYS A 312 16.90 13.31 11.77
C LYS A 312 17.62 12.32 10.86
N TYR A 313 16.93 11.30 10.37
CA TYR A 313 17.56 10.31 9.49
C TYR A 313 17.40 10.63 8.00
N THR A 314 16.50 11.54 7.61
CA THR A 314 16.36 11.95 6.20
C THR A 314 17.25 13.12 5.81
N TYR A 315 17.52 14.06 6.73
CA TYR A 315 18.29 15.29 6.46
C TYR A 315 19.52 15.45 7.38
N GLY A 316 19.78 14.48 8.26
CA GLY A 316 20.75 14.61 9.34
C GLY A 316 20.14 15.30 10.58
N ALA A 317 20.89 15.31 11.68
CA ALA A 317 20.49 16.05 12.88
C ALA A 317 20.48 17.55 12.57
N CYS A 318 19.29 18.17 12.58
CA CYS A 318 19.15 19.63 12.64
C CYS A 318 19.64 20.17 13.99
#